data_AF-A0A4R2LS02-F1
#
_entry.id   AF-A0A4R2LS02-F1
#
_cell.length_a   1.000
_cell.length_b   1.000
_cell.length_c   1.000
_cell.angle_alpha   90.00
_cell.angle_beta   90.00
_cell.angle_gamma   90.00
#
_symmetry.space_group_name_H-M   'P 1'
#
loop_
_entity.id
_entity.type
_entity.pdbx_description
1 polymer ?
#
loop_
_entity_poly.entity_id
_entity_poly.type
_entity_poly.pdbx_seq_one_letter_code
_entity_poly.pdbx_strand_id
1 'polypeptide(L)'
;MKKNLMTLAAVLLAAMITTTVFTACGSDDDDDTQYIVSYTADGNLTSSSTSLDMDALLIIPGFNSAISSALGGSTYVTSSNTTEKDAAVKSACDAYYSTAKASYNATGQVTITKTILKTGDSSYNQTSTLATYTFE
;
A
#
# COMPACT_ATOMS: atom_id res chain seq x y z
N MET A 1 14.50 -42.15 24.41
CA MET A 1 13.90 -40.87 23.98
C MET A 1 13.02 -40.35 25.10
N LYS A 2 13.47 -39.33 25.84
CA LYS A 2 12.68 -38.61 26.85
C LYS A 2 12.77 -37.13 26.48
N LYS A 3 11.68 -36.56 25.97
CA LYS A 3 11.54 -35.12 25.69
C LYS A 3 11.10 -34.47 27.00
N ASN A 4 12.03 -33.82 27.70
CA ASN A 4 11.68 -32.94 28.80
C ASN A 4 11.36 -31.56 28.24
N LEU A 5 10.09 -31.20 28.37
CA LEU A 5 9.59 -29.83 28.39
C LEU A 5 10.40 -29.01 29.41
N MET A 6 11.15 -28.05 28.90
CA MET A 6 11.77 -26.92 29.59
C MET A 6 11.61 -25.75 28.59
N THR A 7 11.16 -24.54 28.90
CA THR A 7 10.79 -23.89 30.14
C THR A 7 9.94 -22.69 29.71
N LEU A 8 8.86 -22.46 30.43
CA LEU A 8 8.00 -21.29 30.39
C LEU A 8 8.80 -20.01 30.69
N ALA A 9 8.52 -18.94 29.95
CA ALA A 9 8.60 -17.54 30.38
C ALA A 9 9.93 -17.00 30.97
N ALA A 10 10.66 -16.25 30.15
CA ALA A 10 11.48 -15.10 30.56
C ALA A 10 11.01 -13.91 29.71
N VAL A 11 10.04 -13.11 30.16
CA VAL A 11 10.17 -11.95 31.07
C VAL A 11 11.23 -10.95 30.58
N LEU A 12 10.70 -9.83 30.07
CA LEU A 12 11.19 -8.45 30.09
C LEU A 12 12.71 -8.19 30.03
N LEU A 13 13.13 -7.39 29.04
CA LEU A 13 14.11 -6.28 29.05
C LEU A 13 14.38 -5.97 27.55
N ALA A 14 14.36 -4.77 26.98
CA ALA A 14 14.49 -3.42 27.52
C ALA A 14 13.78 -2.43 26.58
N ALA A 15 13.03 -1.50 27.18
CA ALA A 15 12.66 -0.26 26.52
C ALA A 15 13.93 0.58 26.33
N MET A 16 14.47 0.62 25.11
CA MET A 16 15.44 1.66 24.73
C MET A 16 14.64 2.86 24.26
N ILE A 17 14.34 3.74 25.21
CA ILE A 17 13.99 5.13 24.93
C ILE A 17 15.29 5.79 24.44
N THR A 18 15.49 5.85 23.13
CA THR A 18 16.50 6.74 22.56
C THR A 18 15.96 8.16 22.66
N THR A 19 16.31 8.84 23.75
CA THR A 19 16.24 10.29 23.87
C THR A 19 17.18 10.93 22.86
N THR A 20 16.69 11.25 21.66
CA THR A 20 17.36 12.22 20.81
C THR A 20 17.05 13.60 21.37
N VAL A 21 18.01 14.10 22.14
CA VAL A 21 18.13 15.47 22.63
C VAL A 21 17.96 16.47 21.48
N PHE A 22 16.96 17.33 21.61
CA PHE A 22 16.82 18.56 20.83
C PHE A 22 18.11 19.36 20.96
N THR A 23 18.81 19.54 19.83
CA THR A 23 19.90 20.51 19.73
C THR A 23 19.68 21.33 18.48
N ALA A 24 19.76 22.65 18.69
CA ALA A 24 19.89 23.74 17.73
C ALA A 24 18.64 24.17 16.96
N CYS A 25 18.10 25.29 17.43
CA CYS A 25 17.58 26.39 16.62
C CYS A 25 18.47 26.61 15.38
N GLY A 26 18.03 26.10 14.24
CA GLY A 26 18.45 26.54 12.91
C GLY A 26 17.25 27.26 12.31
N SER A 27 17.34 28.58 12.25
CA SER A 27 16.48 29.38 11.39
C SER A 27 16.96 29.16 9.96
N ASP A 28 16.26 28.31 9.22
CA ASP A 28 16.19 28.41 7.77
C ASP A 28 14.74 28.08 7.42
N ASP A 29 14.07 29.04 6.77
CA ASP A 29 12.86 28.82 5.98
C ASP A 29 13.22 27.91 4.80
N ASP A 30 13.67 26.69 5.08
CA ASP A 30 13.83 25.67 4.06
C ASP A 30 12.41 25.26 3.67
N ASP A 31 12.07 25.48 2.41
CA ASP A 31 10.87 24.97 1.76
C ASP A 31 10.79 23.45 1.96
N ASP A 32 10.23 23.02 3.10
CA ASP A 32 9.87 21.65 3.47
C ASP A 32 8.68 21.19 2.60
N THR A 33 8.81 21.33 1.29
CA THR A 33 7.83 20.83 0.33
C THR A 33 7.85 19.30 0.40
N GLN A 34 6.92 18.77 1.16
CA GLN A 34 6.65 17.35 1.24
C GLN A 34 5.52 17.00 0.28
N TYR A 35 5.63 15.82 -0.32
CA TYR A 35 4.60 15.21 -1.13
C TYR A 35 4.06 13.99 -0.42
N ILE A 36 2.74 13.87 -0.39
CA ILE A 36 2.04 12.66 0.06
C ILE A 36 1.66 11.88 -1.19
N VAL A 37 2.18 10.67 -1.30
CA VAL A 37 1.91 9.79 -2.44
C VAL A 37 1.08 8.60 -1.99
N SER A 38 0.02 8.31 -2.72
CA SER A 38 -0.87 7.17 -2.49
C SER A 38 -1.14 6.44 -3.79
N TYR A 39 -1.54 5.18 -3.67
CA TYR A 39 -2.08 4.40 -4.78
C TYR A 39 -3.39 3.76 -4.35
N THR A 40 -4.37 3.75 -5.22
CA THR A 40 -5.67 3.11 -4.98
C THR A 40 -6.03 2.22 -6.15
N ALA A 41 -6.64 1.10 -5.84
CA ALA A 41 -7.27 0.24 -6.81
C ALA A 41 -8.77 0.53 -6.84
N ASP A 42 -9.28 0.82 -8.03
CA ASP A 42 -10.69 1.08 -8.30
C ASP A 42 -11.09 0.36 -9.59
N GLY A 43 -12.36 -0.02 -9.72
CA GLY A 43 -12.79 -0.79 -10.87
C GLY A 43 -14.27 -1.10 -10.89
N ASN A 44 -14.74 -1.57 -12.05
CA ASN A 44 -16.08 -2.12 -12.20
C ASN A 44 -15.92 -3.58 -12.61
N LEU A 45 -16.35 -4.47 -11.72
CA LEU A 45 -16.27 -5.91 -11.90
C LEU A 45 -17.66 -6.51 -11.73
N THR A 46 -17.98 -7.48 -12.57
CA THR A 46 -19.19 -8.28 -12.49
C THR A 46 -18.81 -9.75 -12.36
N SER A 47 -19.53 -10.53 -11.57
CA SER A 47 -19.39 -11.99 -11.55
C SER A 47 -20.61 -12.66 -12.20
N SER A 48 -20.41 -13.80 -12.86
CA SER A 48 -21.48 -14.58 -13.50
C SER A 48 -22.08 -15.66 -12.59
N SER A 49 -21.63 -15.73 -11.33
CA SER A 49 -21.95 -16.82 -10.40
C SER A 49 -23.27 -16.57 -9.66
N THR A 50 -24.23 -17.48 -9.81
CA THR A 50 -25.55 -17.44 -9.15
C THR A 50 -25.52 -17.74 -7.65
N SER A 51 -24.34 -17.94 -7.05
CA SER A 51 -24.15 -18.19 -5.62
C SER A 51 -23.21 -17.15 -5.01
N LEU A 52 -23.79 -16.03 -4.58
CA LEU A 52 -23.16 -14.94 -3.83
C LEU A 52 -21.98 -14.27 -4.56
N ASP A 53 -22.26 -13.07 -5.08
CA ASP A 53 -21.42 -12.13 -5.84
C ASP A 53 -20.15 -11.63 -5.09
N MET A 54 -19.54 -12.48 -4.27
CA MET A 54 -18.46 -12.13 -3.33
C MET A 54 -17.11 -12.06 -4.02
N ASP A 55 -16.88 -12.82 -5.10
CA ASP A 55 -15.58 -12.86 -5.79
C ASP A 55 -15.17 -11.48 -6.31
N ALA A 56 -16.08 -10.78 -7.00
CA ALA A 56 -15.84 -9.42 -7.47
C ALA A 56 -15.60 -8.43 -6.32
N LEU A 57 -16.29 -8.62 -5.18
CA LEU A 57 -16.13 -7.79 -3.99
C LEU A 57 -14.79 -8.00 -3.28
N LEU A 58 -14.11 -9.13 -3.50
CA LEU A 58 -12.81 -9.43 -2.91
C LEU A 58 -11.63 -8.93 -3.75
N ILE A 59 -11.83 -8.78 -5.07
CA ILE A 59 -10.74 -8.45 -5.99
C ILE A 59 -10.14 -7.06 -5.68
N ILE A 60 -10.97 -6.01 -5.60
CA ILE A 60 -10.49 -4.64 -5.37
C ILE A 60 -9.82 -4.47 -3.99
N PRO A 61 -10.42 -4.94 -2.86
CA PRO A 61 -9.75 -4.92 -1.57
C PRO A 61 -8.41 -5.68 -1.55
N GLY A 62 -8.30 -6.78 -2.30
CA GLY A 62 -7.04 -7.52 -2.40
C GLY A 62 -5.94 -6.73 -3.13
N PHE A 63 -6.27 -5.98 -4.19
CA PHE A 63 -5.32 -5.04 -4.80
C PHE A 63 -4.90 -3.95 -3.81
N ASN A 64 -5.85 -3.33 -3.09
CA ASN A 64 -5.53 -2.30 -2.09
C ASN A 64 -4.67 -2.85 -0.94
N SER A 65 -4.81 -4.14 -0.59
CA SER A 65 -3.96 -4.82 0.38
C SER A 65 -2.54 -5.07 -0.16
N ALA A 66 -2.41 -5.46 -1.43
CA ALA A 66 -1.12 -5.63 -2.10
C ALA A 66 -0.35 -4.30 -2.22
N ILE A 67 -1.06 -3.23 -2.60
CA ILE A 67 -0.54 -1.86 -2.60
C ILE A 67 -0.02 -1.51 -1.20
N SER A 68 -0.87 -1.66 -0.18
CA SER A 68 -0.51 -1.26 1.19
C SER A 68 0.72 -2.01 1.70
N SER A 69 0.84 -3.29 1.34
CA SER A 69 2.01 -4.12 1.67
C SER A 69 3.29 -3.63 0.97
N ALA A 70 3.20 -3.21 -0.30
CA ALA A 70 4.34 -2.68 -1.05
C ALA A 70 4.81 -1.31 -0.55
N LEU A 71 3.89 -0.49 -0.02
CA LEU A 71 4.19 0.82 0.54
C LEU A 71 4.67 0.75 2.00
N GLY A 72 4.24 -0.27 2.75
CA GLY A 72 4.38 -0.31 4.22
C GLY A 72 3.31 0.52 4.95
N GLY A 73 2.17 0.79 4.30
CA GLY A 73 1.10 1.68 4.78
C GLY A 73 0.16 2.09 3.64
N SER A 74 -0.76 3.01 3.89
CA SER A 74 -1.68 3.53 2.86
C SER A 74 -1.06 4.61 1.97
N THR A 75 -0.08 5.35 2.51
CA THR A 75 0.63 6.43 1.82
C THR A 75 2.11 6.42 2.22
N TYR A 76 2.92 7.16 1.49
CA TYR A 76 4.28 7.52 1.92
C TYR A 76 4.54 9.00 1.66
N VAL A 77 5.47 9.55 2.43
CA VAL A 77 5.88 10.96 2.33
C VAL A 77 7.28 11.04 1.72
N THR A 78 7.47 11.98 0.81
CA THR A 78 8.77 12.21 0.15
C THR A 78 8.99 13.69 -0.10
N SER A 79 10.25 14.13 -0.17
CA SER A 79 10.64 15.51 -0.50
C SER A 79 10.64 15.80 -2.01
N SER A 80 10.25 14.82 -2.83
CA SER A 80 10.24 14.97 -4.29
C SER A 80 9.01 14.34 -4.91
N ASN A 81 8.56 14.91 -6.03
CA ASN A 81 7.49 14.33 -6.83
C ASN A 81 8.04 13.13 -7.62
N THR A 82 8.08 11.94 -7.01
CA THR A 82 8.79 10.77 -7.56
C THR A 82 7.88 9.60 -7.95
N THR A 83 8.49 8.65 -8.65
CA THR A 83 7.98 7.33 -9.03
C THR A 83 8.65 6.19 -8.24
N GLU A 84 9.27 6.50 -7.10
CA GLU A 84 10.15 5.57 -6.37
C GLU A 84 9.49 4.23 -6.02
N LYS A 85 8.20 4.25 -5.68
CA LYS A 85 7.43 3.05 -5.33
C LYS A 85 6.65 2.45 -6.50
N ASP A 86 6.64 3.06 -7.68
CA ASP A 86 5.82 2.62 -8.82
C ASP A 86 6.14 1.17 -9.21
N ALA A 87 7.43 0.81 -9.30
CA ALA A 87 7.85 -0.54 -9.64
C ALA A 87 7.46 -1.58 -8.57
N ALA A 88 7.61 -1.23 -7.29
CA ALA A 88 7.25 -2.10 -6.17
C ALA A 88 5.73 -2.33 -6.10
N VAL A 89 4.94 -1.27 -6.23
CA VAL A 89 3.48 -1.33 -6.26
C VAL A 89 3.01 -2.14 -7.47
N LYS A 90 3.55 -1.86 -8.66
CA LYS A 90 3.20 -2.62 -9.86
C LYS A 90 3.53 -4.10 -9.71
N SER A 91 4.71 -4.44 -9.18
CA SER A 91 5.09 -5.83 -8.95
C SER A 91 4.15 -6.56 -7.97
N ALA A 92 3.71 -5.88 -6.92
CA ALA A 92 2.76 -6.45 -5.96
C ALA A 92 1.37 -6.66 -6.58
N CYS A 93 0.89 -5.68 -7.35
CA CYS A 93 -0.38 -5.78 -8.07
C CYS A 93 -0.34 -6.86 -9.17
N ASP A 94 0.77 -6.99 -9.90
CA ASP A 94 0.95 -8.04 -10.92
C ASP A 94 0.88 -9.45 -10.30
N ALA A 95 1.55 -9.65 -9.16
CA ALA A 95 1.53 -10.92 -8.43
C ALA A 95 0.13 -11.26 -7.90
N TYR A 96 -0.57 -10.27 -7.35
CA TYR A 96 -1.96 -10.43 -6.90
C TYR A 96 -2.89 -10.75 -8.07
N TYR A 97 -2.81 -9.99 -9.17
CA TYR A 97 -3.63 -10.20 -10.36
C TYR A 97 -3.50 -11.62 -10.91
N SER A 98 -2.28 -12.15 -11.00
CA SER A 98 -2.05 -13.53 -11.45
C SER A 98 -2.77 -14.56 -10.57
N THR A 99 -2.83 -14.32 -9.26
CA THR A 99 -3.51 -15.20 -8.30
C THR A 99 -5.03 -15.04 -8.39
N ALA A 100 -5.49 -13.78 -8.44
CA ALA A 100 -6.90 -13.43 -8.50
C ALA A 100 -7.57 -13.96 -9.78
N LYS A 101 -6.91 -13.79 -10.95
CA LYS A 101 -7.43 -14.28 -12.23
C LYS A 101 -7.61 -15.80 -12.27
N ALA A 102 -6.77 -16.54 -11.55
CA ALA A 102 -6.89 -17.99 -11.45
C ALA A 102 -7.95 -18.46 -10.43
N SER A 103 -8.31 -17.59 -9.48
CA SER A 103 -9.13 -17.97 -8.31
C SER A 103 -10.56 -17.45 -8.38
N TYR A 104 -10.79 -16.36 -9.11
CA TYR A 104 -12.08 -15.66 -9.13
C TYR A 104 -12.63 -15.61 -10.56
N ASN A 105 -13.95 -15.84 -10.66
CA ASN A 105 -14.67 -15.69 -11.92
C ASN A 105 -15.31 -14.30 -11.96
N ALA A 106 -14.55 -13.33 -12.48
CA ALA A 106 -15.00 -11.95 -12.65
C ALA A 106 -14.71 -11.49 -14.08
N THR A 107 -15.51 -10.53 -14.55
CA THR A 107 -15.32 -9.84 -15.81
C THR A 107 -15.30 -8.35 -15.53
N GLY A 108 -14.43 -7.60 -16.21
CA GLY A 108 -14.32 -6.16 -16.07
C GLY A 108 -12.88 -5.72 -15.88
N GLN A 109 -12.67 -4.57 -15.24
CA GLN A 109 -11.34 -3.98 -15.12
C GLN A 109 -11.10 -3.38 -13.74
N VAL A 110 -9.86 -3.51 -13.29
CA VAL A 110 -9.32 -2.81 -12.12
C VAL A 110 -8.18 -1.90 -12.59
N THR A 111 -8.26 -0.62 -12.24
CA THR A 111 -7.23 0.37 -12.52
C THR A 111 -6.55 0.78 -11.22
N ILE A 112 -5.22 0.85 -11.25
CA ILE A 112 -4.40 1.35 -10.16
C ILE A 112 -4.08 2.80 -10.46
N THR A 113 -4.62 3.71 -9.66
CA THR A 113 -4.39 5.14 -9.75
C THR A 113 -3.36 5.56 -8.72
N LYS A 114 -2.37 6.32 -9.14
CA LYS A 114 -1.42 7.02 -8.30
C LYS A 114 -1.91 8.45 -8.09
N THR A 115 -1.85 8.93 -6.85
CA THR A 115 -2.19 10.30 -6.47
C THR A 115 -1.01 10.92 -5.74
N ILE A 116 -0.68 12.17 -6.08
CA ILE A 116 0.39 12.95 -5.46
C ILE A 116 -0.21 14.28 -5.00
N LEU A 117 -0.15 14.52 -3.70
CA LEU A 117 -0.55 15.75 -3.06
C LEU A 117 0.70 16.50 -2.56
N LYS A 118 0.65 17.83 -2.55
CA LYS A 118 1.72 18.66 -1.97
C LYS A 118 1.26 19.21 -0.62
N THR A 119 2.04 18.95 0.43
CA THR A 119 1.77 19.50 1.77
C THR A 119 1.80 21.03 1.72
N GLY A 120 0.80 21.67 2.33
CA GLY A 120 0.66 23.13 2.30
C GLY A 120 0.04 23.71 1.02
N ASP A 121 -0.24 22.88 0.00
CA ASP A 121 -0.90 23.29 -1.23
C ASP A 121 -2.05 22.33 -1.59
N SER A 122 -3.25 22.64 -1.11
CA SER A 122 -4.46 21.85 -1.38
C SER A 122 -4.91 21.89 -2.84
N SER A 123 -4.36 22.79 -3.66
CA SER A 123 -4.65 22.86 -5.09
C SER A 123 -3.81 21.90 -5.92
N TYR A 124 -2.70 21.42 -5.35
CA TYR A 124 -1.84 20.42 -5.99
C TYR A 124 -2.39 19.01 -5.79
N ASN A 125 -3.00 18.47 -6.84
CA ASN A 125 -3.49 17.10 -6.88
C ASN A 125 -3.20 16.49 -8.26
N GLN A 126 -2.14 15.69 -8.34
CA GLN A 126 -1.76 15.00 -9.56
C GLN A 126 -2.20 13.54 -9.50
N THR A 127 -2.99 13.11 -10.48
CA THR A 127 -3.42 11.72 -10.62
C THR A 127 -2.89 11.13 -11.91
N SER A 128 -2.51 9.85 -11.87
CA SER A 128 -2.03 9.12 -13.05
C SER A 128 -2.34 7.63 -12.93
N THR A 129 -2.48 6.95 -14.06
CA THR A 129 -2.67 5.50 -14.08
C THR A 129 -1.32 4.79 -14.01
N LEU A 130 -1.14 3.93 -13.01
CA LEU A 130 0.03 3.07 -12.91
C LEU A 130 -0.15 1.79 -13.74
N ALA A 131 -1.31 1.16 -13.64
CA ALA A 131 -1.63 -0.09 -14.34
C ALA A 131 -3.15 -0.30 -14.47
N THR A 132 -3.55 -1.08 -15.47
CA THR A 132 -4.93 -1.57 -15.62
C THR A 132 -4.90 -3.08 -15.84
N TYR A 133 -5.76 -3.79 -15.11
CA TYR A 133 -5.87 -5.24 -15.11
C TYR A 133 -7.28 -5.65 -15.58
N THR A 134 -7.34 -6.44 -16.65
CA THR A 134 -8.60 -6.92 -17.23
C THR A 134 -8.92 -8.33 -16.77
N PHE A 135 -10.14 -8.56 -16.30
CA PHE A 135 -10.67 -9.88 -15.97
C PHE A 135 -11.66 -10.29 -17.06
N GLU A 136 -11.62 -11.56 -17.47
CA GLU A 136 -12.39 -12.14 -18.57
C GLU A 136 -13.08 -13.41 -18.12
#